data_AF-A0A532DHW4-F1
#
_entry.id   AF-A0A532DHW4-F1
#
_cell.length_a   1.000
_cell.length_b   1.000
_cell.length_c   1.000
_cell.angle_alpha   90.00
_cell.angle_beta   90.00
_cell.angle_gamma   90.00
#
_symmetry.space_group_name_H-M   'P 1'
#
loop_
_entity.id
_entity.type
_entity.pdbx_description
1 polymer ?
#
loop_
_entity_poly.entity_id
_entity_poly.type
_entity_poly.pdbx_seq_one_letter_code
_entity_poly.pdbx_strand_id
1 'polypeptide(L)'
;MTTEEARAHYNFLLTLCIRKAESFGPMAFTFIKDHTFLTTSLTPEEQFNLLMATADAFADEPKRYGHKVDCLKRAADLLPKTQFYDVMLARHLHQEIVRLQTELDLYKPL
;
A
#
# COMPACT_ATOMS: atom_id res chain seq x y z
N MET A 1 -14.89 -12.22 6.40
CA MET A 1 -13.82 -13.00 5.78
C MET A 1 -13.14 -13.81 6.87
N THR A 2 -12.97 -15.12 6.67
CA THR A 2 -12.19 -15.97 7.58
C THR A 2 -10.69 -15.70 7.40
N THR A 3 -9.86 -16.18 8.33
CA THR A 3 -8.40 -16.15 8.22
C THR A 3 -7.89 -16.80 6.92
N GLU A 4 -8.49 -17.92 6.55
CA GLU A 4 -8.12 -18.70 5.36
C GLU A 4 -8.49 -17.95 4.08
N GLU A 5 -9.69 -17.36 4.04
CA GLU A 5 -10.13 -16.52 2.93
C GLU A 5 -9.22 -15.28 2.76
N ALA A 6 -8.82 -14.65 3.87
CA ALA A 6 -7.92 -13.50 3.85
C ALA A 6 -6.56 -13.86 3.24
N ARG A 7 -6.00 -15.00 3.64
CA ARG A 7 -4.73 -15.50 3.13
C ARG A 7 -4.82 -15.93 1.68
N ALA A 8 -5.90 -16.59 1.28
CA ALA A 8 -6.15 -16.96 -0.11
C ALA A 8 -6.24 -15.72 -1.00
N HIS A 9 -6.95 -14.68 -0.55
CA HIS A 9 -7.07 -13.42 -1.27
C HIS A 9 -5.71 -12.70 -1.36
N TYR A 10 -4.95 -12.63 -0.27
CA TYR A 10 -3.58 -12.09 -0.28
C TYR A 10 -2.69 -12.80 -1.31
N ASN A 11 -2.66 -14.13 -1.31
CA ASN A 11 -1.88 -14.92 -2.25
C ASN A 11 -2.32 -14.71 -3.71
N PHE A 12 -3.63 -14.56 -3.94
CA PHE A 12 -4.17 -14.21 -5.25
C PHE A 12 -3.67 -12.84 -5.71
N LEU A 13 -3.74 -11.82 -4.85
CA LEU A 13 -3.24 -10.47 -5.15
C LEU A 13 -1.73 -10.46 -5.43
N LEU A 14 -0.93 -11.18 -4.64
CA LEU A 14 0.50 -11.32 -4.90
C LEU A 14 0.78 -12.00 -6.24
N THR A 15 -0.01 -13.01 -6.61
CA THR A 15 0.12 -13.67 -7.93
C THR A 15 -0.13 -12.68 -9.06
N LEU A 16 -1.15 -11.82 -8.93
CA LEU A 16 -1.41 -10.75 -9.90
C LEU A 16 -0.24 -9.74 -9.95
N CYS A 17 0.28 -9.34 -8.79
CA CYS A 17 1.43 -8.44 -8.67
C CYS A 17 2.66 -9.00 -9.39
N ILE A 18 3.04 -10.25 -9.11
CA ILE A 18 4.20 -10.92 -9.72
C ILE A 18 4.04 -11.01 -11.24
N ARG A 19 2.81 -11.25 -11.73
CA ARG A 19 2.50 -11.29 -13.15
C ARG A 19 2.36 -9.92 -13.80
N LYS A 20 2.51 -8.83 -13.03
CA LYS A 20 2.28 -7.44 -13.47
C LYS A 20 0.91 -7.27 -14.13
N ALA A 21 -0.10 -7.95 -13.60
CA ALA A 21 -1.45 -7.86 -14.13
C ALA A 21 -2.03 -6.46 -13.88
N GLU A 22 -2.63 -5.85 -14.92
CA GLU A 22 -3.23 -4.51 -14.81
C GLU A 22 -4.35 -4.43 -13.76
N SER A 23 -4.99 -5.56 -13.47
CA SER A 23 -6.04 -5.67 -12.46
C SER A 23 -5.52 -5.58 -11.02
N PHE A 24 -4.22 -5.77 -10.79
CA PHE A 24 -3.65 -5.83 -9.44
C PHE A 24 -3.91 -4.55 -8.63
N GLY A 25 -3.52 -3.39 -9.14
CA GLY A 25 -3.66 -2.11 -8.42
C GLY A 25 -5.08 -1.83 -7.95
N PRO A 26 -6.10 -1.85 -8.83
CA PRO A 26 -7.50 -1.67 -8.44
C PRO A 26 -8.02 -2.71 -7.44
N MET A 27 -7.67 -3.98 -7.61
CA MET A 27 -8.12 -5.06 -6.73
C MET A 27 -7.48 -4.98 -5.34
N ALA A 28 -6.16 -4.77 -5.30
CA ALA A 28 -5.42 -4.64 -4.04
C ALA A 28 -5.86 -3.40 -3.27
N PHE A 29 -6.08 -2.28 -3.96
CA PHE A 29 -6.57 -1.06 -3.31
C PHE A 29 -7.99 -1.23 -2.73
N THR A 30 -8.88 -1.90 -3.46
CA THR A 30 -10.22 -2.23 -2.97
C THR A 30 -10.13 -3.08 -1.69
N PHE A 31 -9.27 -4.10 -1.71
CA PHE A 31 -9.03 -4.95 -0.54
C PHE A 31 -8.45 -4.17 0.65
N ILE A 32 -7.49 -3.28 0.40
CA ILE A 32 -6.84 -2.43 1.42
C ILE A 32 -7.82 -1.44 2.08
N LYS A 33 -8.81 -0.95 1.32
CA LYS A 33 -9.85 -0.02 1.81
C LYS A 33 -10.98 -0.72 2.56
N ASP A 34 -11.13 -2.03 2.38
CA ASP A 34 -12.09 -2.81 3.16
C ASP A 34 -11.72 -2.69 4.65
N HIS A 35 -12.68 -2.30 5.48
CA HIS A 35 -12.50 -2.15 6.93
C HIS A 35 -11.98 -3.44 7.59
N THR A 36 -12.19 -4.59 6.94
CA THR A 36 -11.70 -5.87 7.43
C THR A 36 -10.20 -6.04 7.26
N PHE A 37 -9.51 -5.31 6.36
CA PHE A 37 -8.08 -5.44 6.09
C PHE A 37 -7.21 -5.36 7.35
N LEU A 38 -7.41 -4.32 8.17
CA LEU A 38 -6.65 -4.15 9.42
C LEU A 38 -7.03 -5.16 10.51
N THR A 39 -8.20 -5.80 10.38
CA THR A 39 -8.67 -6.86 11.27
C THR A 39 -8.44 -8.26 10.71
N THR A 40 -7.85 -8.38 9.51
CA THR A 40 -7.51 -9.68 8.95
C THR A 40 -6.36 -10.32 9.73
N SER A 41 -6.30 -11.63 9.68
CA SER A 41 -5.22 -12.44 10.24
C SER A 41 -3.88 -12.33 9.47
N LEU A 42 -3.71 -11.30 8.64
CA LEU A 42 -2.46 -11.05 7.93
C LEU A 42 -1.42 -10.51 8.90
N THR A 43 -0.18 -10.96 8.77
CA THR A 43 0.91 -10.41 9.59
C THR A 43 1.20 -8.95 9.21
N PRO A 44 1.85 -8.19 10.11
CA PRO A 44 2.35 -6.86 9.76
C PRO A 44 3.20 -6.85 8.48
N GLU A 45 4.03 -7.87 8.26
CA GLU A 45 4.83 -8.02 7.04
C GLU A 45 3.97 -8.22 5.79
N GLU A 46 2.96 -9.09 5.86
CA GLU A 46 2.06 -9.35 4.73
C GLU A 46 1.28 -8.08 4.35
N GLN A 47 0.76 -7.38 5.36
CA GLN A 47 0.07 -6.10 5.18
C GLN A 47 1.02 -5.02 4.61
N PHE A 48 2.24 -4.91 5.13
CA PHE A 48 3.25 -3.97 4.66
C PHE A 48 3.59 -4.22 3.19
N ASN A 49 3.88 -5.47 2.84
CA ASN A 49 4.21 -5.86 1.46
C ASN A 49 3.08 -5.54 0.49
N LEU A 50 1.82 -5.77 0.88
CA LEU A 50 0.68 -5.45 0.01
C LEU A 50 0.52 -3.94 -0.17
N LEU A 51 0.69 -3.14 0.90
CA LEU A 51 0.61 -1.68 0.83
C LEU A 51 1.70 -1.11 -0.09
N MET A 52 2.95 -1.58 0.05
CA MET A 52 4.06 -1.17 -0.82
C MET A 52 3.82 -1.55 -2.27
N ALA A 53 3.48 -2.82 -2.54
CA ALA A 53 3.18 -3.28 -3.89
C ALA A 53 2.03 -2.50 -4.53
N THR A 54 0.99 -2.19 -3.76
CA THR A 54 -0.15 -1.40 -4.26
C THR A 54 0.26 0.04 -4.56
N ALA A 55 1.11 0.65 -3.73
CA ALA A 55 1.65 1.99 -3.98
C ALA A 55 2.47 2.04 -5.28
N ASP A 56 3.27 1.00 -5.55
CA ASP A 56 4.07 0.87 -6.77
C ASP A 56 3.23 0.59 -8.02
N ALA A 57 2.09 -0.10 -7.86
CA ALA A 57 1.19 -0.41 -8.97
C ALA A 57 0.42 0.82 -9.48
N PHE A 58 0.33 1.90 -8.69
CA PHE A 58 -0.22 3.14 -9.19
C PHE A 58 0.77 3.84 -10.11
N ALA A 59 0.36 4.00 -11.38
CA ALA A 59 1.06 4.84 -12.34
C ALA A 59 1.31 6.24 -11.77
N ASP A 60 2.40 6.88 -12.21
CA ASP A 60 2.78 8.25 -11.81
C ASP A 60 1.86 9.30 -12.47
N GLU A 61 0.56 9.20 -12.17
CA GLU A 61 -0.47 10.15 -12.58
C GLU A 61 -0.88 10.98 -11.34
N PRO A 62 -0.88 12.33 -11.43
CA PRO A 62 -1.23 13.20 -10.31
C PRO A 62 -2.56 12.88 -9.62
N LYS A 63 -3.56 12.43 -10.40
CA LYS A 63 -4.88 12.04 -9.90
C LYS A 63 -4.84 10.83 -8.96
N ARG A 64 -3.80 9.99 -9.03
CA ARG A 64 -3.64 8.75 -8.24
C ARG A 64 -2.66 8.90 -7.09
N TYR A 65 -1.93 10.00 -7.01
CA TYR A 65 -1.00 10.25 -5.91
C TYR A 65 -1.69 10.22 -4.54
N GLY A 66 -2.97 10.60 -4.45
CA GLY A 66 -3.73 10.48 -3.20
C GLY A 66 -3.80 9.05 -2.68
N HIS A 67 -4.04 8.07 -3.57
CA HIS A 67 -4.09 6.66 -3.21
C HIS A 67 -2.71 6.10 -2.87
N LYS A 68 -1.68 6.52 -3.63
CA LYS A 68 -0.28 6.17 -3.36
C LYS A 68 0.17 6.68 -1.98
N VAL A 69 -0.12 7.94 -1.67
CA VAL A 69 0.18 8.55 -0.35
C VAL A 69 -0.54 7.84 0.78
N ASP A 70 -1.82 7.47 0.60
CA ASP A 70 -2.57 6.72 1.62
C ASP A 70 -1.93 5.35 1.91
N CYS A 71 -1.53 4.62 0.87
CA CYS A 71 -0.84 3.34 1.01
C CYS A 71 0.50 3.50 1.73
N LEU A 72 1.32 4.48 1.32
CA LEU A 72 2.63 4.74 1.91
C LEU A 72 2.55 5.16 3.38
N LYS A 73 1.58 6.01 3.75
CA LYS A 73 1.35 6.40 5.15
C LYS A 73 1.02 5.20 6.03
N ARG A 74 0.10 4.36 5.57
CA ARG A 74 -0.27 3.13 6.29
C ARG A 74 0.90 2.15 6.38
N ALA A 75 1.74 2.06 5.34
CA ALA A 75 2.95 1.25 5.38
C ALA A 75 3.96 1.80 6.39
N ALA A 76 4.14 3.12 6.45
CA ALA A 76 5.00 3.78 7.42
C ALA A 76 4.52 3.58 8.87
N ASP A 77 3.21 3.66 9.13
CA ASP A 77 2.63 3.39 10.45
C ASP A 77 2.79 1.93 10.89
N LEU A 78 2.84 1.02 9.91
CA LEU A 78 2.97 -0.42 10.15
C LEU A 78 4.43 -0.85 10.30
N LEU A 79 5.37 -0.17 9.64
CA LEU A 79 6.79 -0.53 9.57
C LEU A 79 7.41 -0.85 10.95
N PRO A 80 7.18 -0.08 12.04
CA PRO A 80 7.71 -0.39 13.37
C PRO A 80 7.24 -1.73 13.97
N LYS A 81 6.18 -2.32 13.42
CA LYS A 81 5.61 -3.60 13.86
C LYS A 81 6.08 -4.79 13.03
N THR A 82 6.90 -4.54 12.01
CA THR A 82 7.42 -5.57 11.11
C THR A 82 8.87 -5.89 11.47
N GLN A 83 9.35 -7.07 11.07
CA GLN A 83 10.78 -7.39 11.09
C GLN A 83 11.60 -6.57 10.08
N PHE A 84 10.94 -5.83 9.16
CA PHE A 84 11.59 -4.98 8.18
C PHE A 84 12.00 -3.61 8.74
N TYR A 85 11.71 -3.33 10.02
CA TYR A 85 12.01 -2.03 10.61
C TYR A 85 13.50 -1.69 10.46
N ASP A 86 13.75 -0.68 9.64
CA ASP A 86 15.05 -0.11 9.37
C ASP A 86 14.92 1.42 9.27
N VAL A 87 15.89 2.13 9.84
CA VAL A 87 15.85 3.60 9.93
C VAL A 87 15.96 4.24 8.55
N MET A 88 16.72 3.63 7.62
CA MET A 88 16.83 4.15 6.26
C MET A 88 15.53 3.93 5.48
N LEU A 89 14.90 2.77 5.63
CA LEU A 89 13.59 2.49 5.03
C LEU A 89 12.51 3.46 5.56
N ALA A 90 12.45 3.67 6.87
CA ALA A 90 11.51 4.62 7.47
C ALA A 90 11.70 6.05 6.94
N ARG A 91 12.98 6.48 6.84
CA ARG A 91 13.32 7.79 6.27
C ARG A 91 12.93 7.89 4.80
N HIS A 92 13.19 6.86 4.02
CA HIS A 92 12.85 6.81 2.61
C HIS A 92 11.34 6.95 2.39
N LEU A 93 10.53 6.14 3.09
CA LEU A 93 9.07 6.25 3.04
C LEU A 93 8.58 7.66 3.40
N HIS A 94 9.15 8.25 4.44
CA HIS A 94 8.78 9.61 4.84
C HIS A 94 9.09 10.64 3.74
N GLN A 95 10.27 10.54 3.10
CA GLN A 95 10.64 11.43 2.00
C GLN A 95 9.71 11.29 0.80
N GLU A 96 9.33 10.05 0.44
CA GLU A 96 8.40 9.80 -0.66
C GLU A 96 7.00 10.35 -0.37
N ILE A 97 6.50 10.16 0.86
CA ILE A 97 5.22 10.71 1.30
C ILE A 97 5.22 12.24 1.17
N VAL A 98 6.25 12.91 1.68
CA VAL A 98 6.37 14.38 1.62
C VAL A 98 6.45 14.86 0.17
N ARG A 99 7.24 14.19 -0.67
CA ARG A 99 7.36 14.53 -2.10
C ARG A 99 5.99 14.47 -2.80
N LEU A 100 5.30 13.34 -2.68
CA LEU A 100 4.01 13.13 -3.34
C LEU A 100 2.90 14.05 -2.79
N GLN A 101 2.92 14.35 -1.49
CA GLN A 101 2.01 15.32 -0.90
C GLN A 101 2.24 16.73 -1.44
N THR A 102 3.51 17.14 -1.55
CA THR A 102 3.87 18.45 -2.13
C THR A 102 3.41 18.52 -3.58
N GLU A 103 3.64 17.47 -4.36
CA GLU A 103 3.16 17.40 -5.74
C GLU A 103 1.62 17.48 -5.81
N LEU A 104 0.90 16.75 -4.96
CA LEU A 104 -0.57 16.83 -4.88
C LEU A 104 -1.08 18.23 -4.56
N ASP A 105 -0.42 18.95 -3.65
CA ASP A 105 -0.84 20.28 -3.23
C ASP A 105 -0.69 21.30 -4.38
N LEU A 106 0.25 21.11 -5.31
CA LEU A 106 0.35 21.92 -6.54
C LEU A 106 -0.85 21.78 -7.47
N TYR A 107 -1.60 20.67 -7.37
CA TYR A 107 -2.78 20.39 -8.20
C TYR A 107 -4.11 20.77 -7.52
N LYS A 108 -4.10 21.28 -6.28
CA LYS A 108 -5.30 21.80 -5.63
C LYS A 108 -5.60 23.20 -6.17
N PRO A 109 -6.84 23.50 -6.61
CA PRO A 109 -7.22 24.87 -6.96
C PRO A 109 -7.12 25.77 -5.73
N LEU A 110 -6.62 27.00 -5.95
CA LEU A 110 -6.49 28.08 -4.96
C LEU A 110 -7.81 28.39 -4.24
#